data_AF-A0A165B1M9-F1
#
_entry.id   AF-A0A165B1M9-F1
#
_cell.length_a   1.000
_cell.length_b   1.000
_cell.length_c   1.000
_cell.angle_alpha   90.00
_cell.angle_beta   90.00
_cell.angle_gamma   90.00
#
_symmetry.space_group_name_H-M   'P 1'
#
loop_
_entity.id
_entity.type
_entity.pdbx_description
1 polymer ?
#
loop_
_entity_poly.entity_id
_entity_poly.type
_entity_poly.pdbx_seq_one_letter_code
_entity_poly.pdbx_strand_id
1 'polypeptide(L)'
;IDERTARRTHGYSPIGVPCVRREILARGTRFSLLPALSLDGMIALDIFEGSVTRERFIEFLRNQLCPVLQPFPGKNSVVVMDNCSTHHDEEIRALIED
;
A
#
# COMPACT_ATOMS: atom_id res chain seq x y z
N ILE A 1 -15.47 -2.79 -7.44
CA ILE A 1 -15.75 -3.71 -8.58
C ILE A 1 -14.65 -4.78 -8.53
N ASP A 2 -15.01 -6.07 -8.53
CA ASP A 2 -14.08 -7.21 -8.47
C ASP A 2 -13.25 -7.28 -9.77
N GLU A 3 -11.92 -7.12 -9.68
CA GLU A 3 -10.97 -7.24 -10.80
C GLU A 3 -10.18 -8.54 -10.77
N ARG A 4 -10.83 -9.68 -10.54
CA ARG A 4 -10.22 -10.94 -10.99
C ARG A 4 -9.84 -10.75 -12.46
N THR A 5 -8.54 -10.70 -12.80
CA THR A 5 -8.19 -11.31 -14.08
C THR A 5 -8.56 -12.77 -13.89
N ALA A 6 -9.70 -13.17 -14.47
CA ALA A 6 -10.31 -14.48 -14.32
C ALA A 6 -9.38 -15.54 -14.92
N ARG A 7 -8.34 -15.88 -14.17
CA ARG A 7 -7.38 -16.93 -14.50
C ARG A 7 -8.11 -18.25 -14.32
N ARG A 8 -8.18 -19.02 -15.40
CA ARG A 8 -8.62 -20.42 -15.30
C ARG A 8 -7.51 -21.21 -14.60
N THR A 9 -7.87 -21.99 -13.58
CA THR A 9 -6.95 -22.92 -12.91
C THR A 9 -6.70 -24.18 -13.72
N HIS A 10 -7.54 -24.45 -14.72
CA HIS A 10 -7.49 -25.67 -15.53
C HIS A 10 -7.73 -25.34 -17.01
N GLY A 11 -7.00 -26.04 -17.88
CA GLY A 11 -7.14 -26.04 -19.33
C GLY A 11 -7.00 -27.45 -19.88
N TYR A 12 -7.54 -27.71 -21.06
CA TYR A 12 -7.48 -29.02 -21.71
C TYR A 12 -6.66 -28.95 -22.99
N SER A 13 -5.81 -29.95 -23.21
CA SER A 13 -5.10 -30.19 -24.47
C SER A 13 -5.11 -31.68 -24.80
N PRO A 14 -5.00 -32.06 -26.08
CA PRO A 14 -4.80 -33.45 -26.48
C PRO A 14 -3.56 -34.07 -25.84
N ILE A 15 -3.56 -35.40 -25.70
CA ILE A 15 -2.41 -36.16 -25.19
C ILE A 15 -1.17 -35.87 -26.06
N GLY A 16 -0.07 -35.47 -25.42
CA GLY A 16 1.18 -35.10 -26.10
C GLY A 16 1.28 -33.65 -26.56
N VAL A 17 0.25 -32.82 -26.34
CA VAL A 17 0.24 -31.41 -26.72
C VAL A 17 0.27 -30.51 -25.48
N PRO A 18 1.21 -29.54 -25.38
CA PRO A 18 1.20 -28.57 -24.30
C PRO A 18 -0.07 -27.70 -24.30
N CYS A 19 -0.73 -27.58 -23.15
CA CYS A 19 -1.82 -26.60 -22.95
C CYS A 19 -1.23 -25.20 -22.74
N VAL A 20 -1.13 -24.40 -23.80
CA VAL A 20 -0.53 -23.05 -23.76
C VAL A 20 -1.61 -21.98 -23.85
N ARG A 21 -1.61 -21.05 -22.88
CA ARG A 21 -2.45 -19.84 -22.88
C ARG A 21 -1.54 -18.62 -22.85
N ARG A 22 -1.68 -17.72 -23.82
CA ARG A 22 -1.00 -16.42 -23.84
C ARG A 22 -2.06 -15.34 -23.66
N GLU A 23 -1.88 -14.49 -22.65
CA GLU A 23 -2.81 -13.40 -22.39
C GLU A 23 -2.09 -12.12 -22.02
N ILE A 24 -2.73 -11.02 -22.38
CA ILE A 24 -2.36 -9.69 -21.93
C ILE A 24 -3.10 -9.47 -20.61
N LEU A 25 -2.33 -9.24 -19.54
CA LEU A 25 -2.88 -8.77 -18.27
C LEU A 25 -3.38 -7.33 -18.45
N ALA A 26 -4.63 -7.19 -18.86
CA ALA A 26 -5.33 -5.91 -18.77
C ALA A 26 -5.43 -5.55 -17.29
N ARG A 27 -4.83 -4.41 -16.92
CA ARG A 27 -4.94 -3.84 -15.57
C ARG A 27 -6.19 -2.98 -15.58
N GLY A 28 -7.15 -3.26 -14.71
CA GLY A 28 -8.23 -2.32 -14.48
C GLY A 28 -7.81 -1.26 -13.47
N THR A 29 -8.80 -0.66 -12.81
CA THR A 29 -8.62 0.33 -11.76
C THR A 29 -7.85 -0.26 -10.59
N ARG A 30 -6.62 0.21 -10.41
CA ARG A 30 -5.78 -0.14 -9.26
C ARG A 30 -6.13 0.75 -8.09
N PHE A 31 -6.46 0.13 -6.96
CA PHE A 31 -6.48 0.79 -5.67
C PHE A 31 -5.19 0.49 -4.90
N SER A 32 -4.66 1.50 -4.22
CA SER A 32 -3.58 1.38 -3.25
C SER A 32 -4.16 1.59 -1.84
N LEU A 33 -3.57 0.88 -0.88
CA LEU A 33 -3.88 1.02 0.55
C LEU A 33 -2.63 1.52 1.27
N LEU A 34 -2.79 2.50 2.15
CA LEU A 34 -1.76 2.98 3.07
C LEU A 34 -2.26 2.79 4.52
N PRO A 35 -2.06 1.61 5.11
CA PRO A 35 -2.35 1.40 6.52
C PRO A 35 -1.15 1.74 7.41
N ALA A 36 -1.39 2.36 8.56
CA ALA A 36 -0.45 2.37 9.68
C ALA A 36 -0.92 1.38 10.76
N LEU A 37 -0.01 0.51 11.18
CA LEU A 37 -0.29 -0.56 12.13
C LEU A 37 0.47 -0.31 13.44
N SER A 38 -0.18 -0.59 14.56
CA SER A 38 0.41 -0.63 15.89
C SER A 38 0.13 -1.98 16.56
N LEU A 39 0.60 -2.15 17.80
CA LEU A 39 0.34 -3.35 18.60
C LEU A 39 -1.16 -3.56 18.92
N ASP A 40 -1.98 -2.50 18.82
CA ASP A 40 -3.43 -2.56 19.04
C ASP A 40 -4.23 -2.72 17.74
N GLY A 41 -3.55 -2.83 16.60
CA GLY A 41 -4.16 -2.98 15.28
C GLY A 41 -3.93 -1.77 14.37
N MET A 42 -4.85 -1.55 13.44
CA MET A 42 -4.74 -0.48 12.44
C MET A 42 -5.17 0.87 13.04
N ILE A 43 -4.25 1.84 13.06
CA ILE A 43 -4.45 3.15 13.69
C ILE A 43 -4.76 4.27 12.68
N ALA A 44 -4.39 4.07 11.41
CA ALA A 44 -4.69 4.97 10.30
C ALA A 44 -4.80 4.18 8.99
N LEU A 45 -5.62 4.66 8.05
CA LEU A 45 -5.85 4.02 6.77
C LEU A 45 -6.26 5.03 5.69
N ASP A 46 -5.55 5.05 4.57
CA ASP A 46 -6.00 5.69 3.32
C ASP A 46 -6.17 4.64 2.21
N ILE A 47 -7.27 4.72 1.46
CA ILE A 47 -7.60 3.83 0.33
C ILE A 47 -7.93 4.68 -0.88
N PHE A 48 -7.29 4.39 -2.00
CA PHE A 48 -7.43 5.25 -3.15
C PHE A 48 -7.06 4.65 -4.48
N GLU A 49 -7.60 5.23 -5.55
CA GLU A 49 -7.23 4.89 -6.91
C GLU A 49 -5.84 5.44 -7.26
N GLY A 50 -5.03 4.61 -7.93
CA GLY A 50 -3.71 4.97 -8.43
C GLY A 50 -2.55 4.47 -7.56
N SER A 51 -1.39 5.11 -7.72
CA SER A 51 -0.15 4.78 -7.02
C SER A 51 0.11 5.74 -5.87
N VAL A 52 0.86 5.29 -4.86
CA VAL A 52 1.37 6.15 -3.79
C VAL A 52 2.40 7.11 -4.39
N THR A 53 2.16 8.41 -4.26
CA THR A 53 3.14 9.46 -4.58
C THR A 53 3.70 10.06 -3.28
N ARG A 54 4.79 10.82 -3.40
CA ARG A 54 5.38 11.54 -2.27
C ARG A 54 4.37 12.49 -1.61
N GLU A 55 3.68 13.29 -2.41
CA GLU A 55 2.72 14.31 -1.95
C GLU A 55 1.58 13.65 -1.18
N ARG A 56 1.11 12.52 -1.69
CA ARG A 56 0.04 11.76 -1.05
C ARG A 56 0.49 11.10 0.24
N PHE A 57 1.73 10.61 0.28
CA PHE A 57 2.29 10.05 1.50
C PHE A 57 2.41 11.12 2.59
N ILE A 58 2.87 12.32 2.24
CA ILE A 58 2.92 13.48 3.15
C ILE A 58 1.52 13.85 3.65
N GLU A 59 0.52 13.86 2.76
CA GLU A 59 -0.87 14.11 3.14
C GLU A 59 -1.41 13.04 4.11
N PHE A 60 -1.11 11.77 3.85
CA PHE A 60 -1.42 10.67 4.77
C PHE A 60 -0.77 10.86 6.14
N LEU A 61 0.51 11.22 6.19
CA LEU A 61 1.19 11.48 7.47
C LEU A 61 0.51 12.61 8.23
N ARG A 62 0.36 13.77 7.60
CA ARG A 62 -0.22 14.97 8.22
C ARG A 62 -1.64 14.74 8.73
N ASN A 63 -2.49 14.13 7.91
CA ASN A 63 -3.93 14.09 8.17
C ASN A 63 -4.38 12.81 8.88
N GLN A 64 -3.66 11.70 8.74
CA GLN A 64 -4.07 10.40 9.28
C GLN A 64 -3.12 9.88 10.36
N LEU A 65 -1.80 9.93 10.16
CA LEU A 65 -0.84 9.32 11.10
C LEU A 65 -0.46 10.24 12.27
N CYS A 66 0.04 11.44 12.02
CA CYS A 66 0.54 12.35 13.06
C CYS A 66 -0.49 12.63 14.17
N PRO A 67 -1.80 12.79 13.90
CA PRO A 67 -2.80 13.01 14.94
C PRO A 67 -2.94 11.87 15.97
N VAL A 68 -2.45 10.66 15.64
CA VAL A 68 -2.53 9.48 16.52
C VAL A 68 -1.18 9.07 17.11
N LEU A 69 -0.10 9.79 16.78
CA LEU A 69 1.21 9.63 17.41
C LEU A 69 1.24 10.32 18.76
N GLN A 70 2.12 9.85 19.65
CA GLN A 70 2.43 10.53 20.91
C GLN A 70 3.93 10.75 21.02
N PRO A 71 4.40 11.76 21.78
CA PRO A 71 5.81 11.90 22.06
C PRO A 71 6.39 10.66 22.74
N PHE A 72 7.61 10.26 22.39
CA PHE A 72 8.30 9.15 23.05
C PHE A 72 8.52 9.46 24.54
N PRO A 73 8.28 8.51 25.48
CA PRO A 73 8.00 7.08 25.30
C PRO A 73 6.51 6.68 25.34
N GLY A 74 5.62 7.58 24.89
CA GLY A 74 4.17 7.35 24.85
C GLY A 74 3.74 6.23 23.90
N LYS A 75 2.42 6.00 23.84
CA LYS A 75 1.84 5.00 22.93
C LYS A 75 1.98 5.47 21.48
N ASN A 76 2.30 4.55 20.56
CA ASN A 76 2.49 4.85 19.14
C ASN A 76 3.54 5.97 18.89
N SER A 77 4.61 6.01 19.69
CA SER A 77 5.58 7.11 19.63
C SER A 77 6.78 6.88 18.71
N VAL A 78 6.84 5.74 18.04
CA VAL A 78 7.94 5.37 17.13
C VAL A 78 7.33 4.95 15.81
N VAL A 79 7.69 5.66 14.75
CA VAL A 79 7.27 5.35 13.38
C VAL A 79 8.36 4.50 12.71
N VAL A 80 7.96 3.35 12.16
CA VAL A 80 8.84 2.46 11.41
C VAL A 80 8.29 2.31 10.01
N MET A 81 9.12 2.56 9.01
CA MET A 81 8.78 2.50 7.58
C MET A 81 9.87 1.74 6.83
N ASP A 82 9.54 1.17 5.67
CA ASP A 82 10.55 0.61 4.78
C ASP A 82 11.39 1.71 4.12
N ASN A 83 12.56 1.34 3.58
CA ASN A 83 13.51 2.25 2.96
C ASN A 83 13.10 2.62 1.51
N CYS A 84 11.85 3.01 1.31
CA CYS A 84 11.36 3.46 0.01
C CYS A 84 11.83 4.90 -0.26
N SER A 85 12.20 5.21 -1.52
CA SER A 85 12.65 6.55 -1.92
C SER A 85 11.59 7.63 -1.71
N THR A 86 10.30 7.27 -1.71
CA THR A 86 9.21 8.21 -1.39
C THR A 86 9.21 8.66 0.07
N HIS A 87 9.95 7.99 0.95
CA HIS A 87 10.08 8.33 2.37
C HIS A 87 11.28 9.25 2.64
N HIS A 88 12.16 9.44 1.66
CA HIS A 88 13.39 10.25 1.78
C HIS A 88 13.09 11.72 1.54
N ASP A 89 12.24 12.30 2.40
CA ASP A 89 11.89 13.70 2.32
C ASP A 89 12.03 14.42 3.65
N GLU A 90 12.55 15.64 3.62
CA GLU A 90 12.72 16.46 4.81
C GLU A 90 11.39 16.83 5.47
N GLU A 91 10.32 17.00 4.69
CA GLU A 91 8.98 17.31 5.21
C GLU A 91 8.41 16.13 6.01
N ILE A 92 8.68 14.90 5.60
CA ILE A 92 8.26 13.69 6.32
C ILE A 92 8.88 13.65 7.71
N ARG A 93 10.17 13.97 7.80
CA ARG A 93 10.89 14.03 9.06
C ARG A 93 10.33 15.13 9.95
N ALA A 94 10.15 16.33 9.41
CA ALA A 94 9.58 17.46 10.14
C ALA A 94 8.19 17.15 10.70
N LEU A 95 7.34 16.45 9.94
CA LEU A 95 5.99 16.09 10.39
C LEU A 95 5.95 15.07 11.54
N ILE A 96 6.94 14.19 11.64
CA ILE A 96 6.98 13.13 12.66
C ILE A 96 7.73 13.61 13.92
N GLU A 97 8.73 14.49 13.75
CA GLU A 97 9.58 14.97 14.84
C GLU A 97 9.10 16.28 15.50
N ASP A 98 8.02 16.90 15.02
CA ASP A 98 7.35 18.05 15.67
C ASP A 98 6.66 17.65 16.98
#